data_AF-D5P6C6-F1
#
_entry.id   AF-D5P6C6-F1
#
_cell.length_a   1.000
_cell.length_b   1.000
_cell.length_c   1.000
_cell.angle_alpha   90.00
_cell.angle_beta   90.00
_cell.angle_gamma   90.00
#
_symmetry.space_group_name_H-M   'P 1'
#
loop_
_entity.id
_entity.type
_entity.pdbx_description
1 polymer ?
#
loop_
_entity_poly.entity_id
_entity_poly.type
_entity_poly.pdbx_seq_one_letter_code
_entity_poly.pdbx_strand_id
1 'polypeptide(L)' 'MNTPAIETRELSVTGSLIHLSQLLGAPLVTQSGEAAGPVDDITVRLRGAGTYPLVTGITAGAESSITRLR' A
#
# COMPACT_ATOMS: atom_id res chain seq x y z
N MET A 1 14.77 26.44 -13.32
CA MET A 1 13.84 25.67 -12.47
C MET A 1 14.08 24.21 -12.79
N ASN A 2 14.74 23.48 -11.89
CA ASN A 2 15.08 22.08 -12.13
C ASN A 2 13.93 21.24 -11.61
N THR A 3 13.09 20.74 -12.52
CA THR A 3 12.12 19.70 -12.19
C THR A 3 12.90 18.46 -11.76
N PRO A 4 12.75 17.91 -10.55
CA PRO A 4 13.40 16.66 -10.21
C PRO A 4 12.79 15.58 -11.11
N ALA A 5 13.61 15.00 -11.98
CA ALA A 5 13.27 13.78 -12.67
C ALA A 5 13.00 12.74 -11.58
N ILE A 6 11.75 12.27 -11.47
CA ILE A 6 11.50 10.96 -10.88
C ILE A 6 12.12 9.98 -11.86
N GLU A 7 13.43 9.80 -11.74
CA GLU A 7 14.18 8.82 -12.49
C GLU A 7 13.70 7.48 -11.95
N THR A 8 12.76 6.86 -12.67
CA THR A 8 12.35 5.47 -12.45
C THR A 8 13.57 4.62 -12.71
N ARG A 9 14.47 4.52 -11.73
CA ARG A 9 15.51 3.52 -11.73
C ARG A 9 14.80 2.18 -11.76
N GLU A 10 14.92 1.48 -12.88
CA GLU A 10 14.60 0.06 -12.99
C GLU A 10 15.51 -0.69 -12.02
N LEU A 11 15.09 -0.71 -10.76
CA LEU A 11 15.57 -1.68 -9.80
C LEU A 11 15.16 -3.03 -10.39
N SER A 12 16.10 -3.96 -10.59
CA SER A 12 15.79 -5.38 -10.84
C SER A 12 15.10 -5.97 -9.60
N VAL A 13 13.86 -5.57 -9.39
CA VAL A 13 12.92 -6.19 -8.46
C VAL A 13 12.35 -7.37 -9.23
N THR A 14 12.68 -8.59 -8.80
CA THR A 14 12.13 -9.83 -9.37
C THR A 14 10.68 -10.07 -8.95
N GLY A 15 9.89 -9.00 -8.82
CA GLY A 15 8.54 -9.01 -8.25
C GLY A 15 7.64 -8.04 -9.00
N SER A 16 6.33 -8.27 -8.91
CA SER A 16 5.34 -7.38 -9.51
C SER A 16 5.39 -6.02 -8.83
N LEU A 17 5.54 -4.96 -9.61
CA LEU A 17 5.40 -3.58 -9.13
C LEU A 17 3.93 -3.18 -9.20
N ILE A 18 3.43 -2.61 -8.10
CA ILE A 18 2.09 -2.02 -8.04
C ILE A 18 2.21 -0.53 -7.73
N HIS A 19 1.40 0.28 -8.39
CA HIS A 19 1.31 1.69 -8.05
C HIS A 19 0.54 1.84 -6.73
N LEU A 20 1.02 2.68 -5.81
CA LEU A 20 0.35 2.90 -4.52
C LEU A 20 -1.13 3.31 -4.69
N SER A 21 -1.42 4.14 -5.69
CA SER A 21 -2.77 4.56 -6.05
C SER A 21 -3.70 3.40 -6.44
N GLN A 22 -3.15 2.26 -6.86
CA GLN A 22 -3.92 1.05 -7.14
C GLN A 22 -4.17 0.20 -5.89
N LEU A 23 -3.38 0.41 -4.83
CA LEU A 23 -3.53 -0.29 -3.56
C LEU A 23 -4.54 0.43 -2.66
N LEU A 24 -4.53 1.76 -2.63
CA LEU A 24 -5.49 2.54 -1.85
C LEU A 24 -6.93 2.25 -2.27
N GLY A 25 -7.79 1.95 -1.32
CA GLY A 25 -9.18 1.55 -1.56
C GLY A 25 -9.38 0.08 -1.95
N ALA A 26 -8.30 -0.68 -2.23
CA ALA A 26 -8.41 -2.09 -2.54
C ALA A 26 -8.85 -2.89 -1.30
N PRO A 27 -9.63 -3.98 -1.45
CA PRO A 27 -10.08 -4.78 -0.32
C PRO A 27 -8.92 -5.49 0.38
N LEU A 28 -8.75 -5.23 1.67
CA LEU A 28 -7.85 -5.98 2.54
C LEU A 28 -8.61 -7.18 3.12
N VAL A 29 -8.08 -8.36 2.90
CA VAL A 29 -8.61 -9.61 3.44
C VAL A 29 -7.61 -10.22 4.41
N THR A 30 -8.11 -10.76 5.52
CA THR A 30 -7.30 -11.51 6.49
C THR A 30 -6.92 -12.87 5.90
N GLN A 31 -5.98 -13.55 6.55
CA GLN A 31 -5.60 -14.91 6.15
C GLN A 31 -6.77 -15.92 6.25
N SER A 32 -7.76 -15.66 7.11
CA SER A 32 -8.99 -16.47 7.19
C SER A 32 -10.00 -16.16 6.07
N GLY A 33 -9.74 -15.14 5.24
CA GLY A 33 -10.63 -14.69 4.18
C GLY A 33 -11.70 -13.68 4.62
N GLU A 34 -11.63 -13.18 5.85
CA GLU A 34 -12.52 -12.13 6.34
C GLU A 34 -12.09 -10.77 5.79
N ALA A 35 -13.07 -9.93 5.41
CA ALA A 35 -12.78 -8.57 4.97
C ALA A 35 -12.38 -7.72 6.18
N ALA A 36 -11.15 -7.18 6.14
CA ALA A 36 -10.67 -6.21 7.13
C ALA A 36 -11.06 -4.77 6.80
N GLY A 37 -11.44 -4.50 5.53
CA GLY A 37 -11.80 -3.17 5.02
C GLY A 37 -10.92 -2.76 3.82
N PRO A 38 -11.11 -1.58 3.23
CA PRO A 38 -10.26 -1.08 2.17
C PRO A 38 -8.90 -0.66 2.76
N VAL A 39 -7.84 -0.76 1.96
CA VAL A 39 -6.54 -0.18 2.34
C VAL A 39 -6.66 1.33 2.41
N ASP A 40 -6.38 1.90 3.59
CA ASP A 40 -6.42 3.34 3.85
C ASP A 40 -5.02 3.96 3.80
N ASP A 41 -4.03 3.25 4.36
CA ASP A 41 -2.65 3.75 4.43
C ASP A 41 -1.62 2.62 4.46
N ILE A 42 -0.36 2.93 4.12
CA ILE A 42 0.79 2.03 4.21
C ILE A 42 1.90 2.59 5.09
N THR A 43 2.43 1.76 5.97
CA THR A 43 3.61 2.12 6.75
C THR A 43 4.87 1.62 6.05
N VAL A 44 5.79 2.53 5.79
CA VAL A 44 7.09 2.22 5.19
C VAL A 44 8.25 2.63 6.08
N ARG A 45 9.31 1.82 6.04
CA ARG A 45 10.61 2.15 6.62
C ARG A 45 11.52 2.68 5.53
N LEU A 46 11.86 3.97 5.66
CA LEU A 46 12.84 4.60 4.80
C LEU A 46 14.24 4.01 5.08
N ARG A 47 14.96 3.70 4.00
CA ARG A 47 16.36 3.27 4.03
C ARG A 47 17.21 4.36 3.42
N GLY A 48 18.54 4.26 3.54
CA GLY A 48 19.49 5.25 3.01
C GLY A 48 19.22 5.62 1.55
N ALA A 49 19.71 6.80 1.15
CA ALA A 49 19.45 7.40 -0.16
C ALA A 49 19.65 6.39 -1.32
N GLY A 50 18.68 6.34 -2.23
CA GLY A 50 18.70 5.44 -3.40
C GLY A 50 18.17 4.03 -3.17
N THR A 51 17.66 3.71 -1.97
CA THR A 51 17.04 2.41 -1.68
C THR A 51 15.53 2.50 -1.67
N TYR A 52 14.85 1.53 -2.29
CA TYR A 52 13.39 1.43 -2.21
C TYR A 52 12.94 1.24 -0.74
N PRO A 53 11.92 1.99 -0.28
CA PRO A 53 11.44 1.87 1.09
C PRO A 53 10.90 0.46 1.36
N LEU A 54 11.11 -0.05 2.58
CA LEU A 54 10.58 -1.35 2.97
C LEU A 54 9.17 -1.17 3.51
N VAL A 55 8.18 -1.88 2.97
CA VAL A 55 6.82 -1.90 3.55
C VAL A 55 6.85 -2.70 4.84
N THR A 56 6.37 -2.12 5.94
CA THR A 56 6.33 -2.76 7.26
C THR A 56 4.92 -2.98 7.79
N GLY A 57 3.91 -2.35 7.20
CA GLY A 57 2.51 -2.52 7.59
C GLY A 57 1.53 -1.94 6.58
N ILE A 58 0.30 -2.43 6.63
CA ILE A 58 -0.84 -1.95 5.86
C ILE A 58 -1.98 -1.70 6.84
N THR A 59 -2.62 -0.54 6.74
CA THR A 59 -3.73 -0.15 7.60
C THR A 59 -5.02 -0.26 6.81
N ALA A 60 -6.00 -0.99 7.34
CA ALA A 60 -7.36 -0.95 6.83
C ALA A 60 -8.09 0.26 7.39
N GLY A 61 -8.86 0.93 6.53
CA GLY A 61 -9.86 1.89 6.96
C GLY A 61 -10.94 1.16 7.74
N ALA A 62 -11.41 1.78 8.83
CA ALA A 62 -12.56 1.27 9.55
C ALA A 62 -13.81 1.44 8.66
N GLU A 63 -14.18 0.41 7.91
CA GLU A 63 -15.54 0.35 7.41
C GLU A 63 -16.43 0.15 8.61
N SER A 64 -17.17 1.20 8.96
CA SER A 64 -18.24 1.09 9.94
C SER A 64 -19.23 0.06 9.40
N SER A 65 -19.02 -1.20 9.75
CA SER A 65 -19.97 -2.28 9.60
C SER A 65 -21.12 -1.97 10.55
N ILE A 66 -21.94 -0.98 10.19
CA ILE A 66 -23.32 -0.94 10.64
C ILE A 66 -23.94 -2.15 9.94
N THR A 67 -23.78 -3.32 10.55
CA THR A 67 -24.54 -4.50 10.23
C THR A 67 -25.99 -4.07 10.32
N ARG A 68 -26.58 -3.78 9.16
CA ARG A 68 -28.00 -3.50 9.03
C ARG A 68 -28.67 -4.83 9.41
N LEU A 69 -29.05 -4.96 10.68
CA LEU A 69 -29.92 -6.02 11.16
C LEU A 69 -31.15 -5.98 10.24
N ARG A 70 -31.27 -7.00 9.39
CA ARG A 70 -32.44 -7.25 8.54
C ARG A 70 -33.46 -8.05 9.33
#